data_AF-A0A7D5VH05-F1
#
_entry.id   AF-A0A7D5VH05-F1
#
_cell.length_a   1.000
_cell.length_b   1.000
_cell.length_c   1.000
_cell.angle_alpha   90.00
_cell.angle_beta   90.00
_cell.angle_gamma   90.00
#
_symmetry.space_group_name_H-M   'P 1'
#
loop_
_entity.id
_entity.type
_entity.pdbx_description
1 polymer ?
#
loop_
_entity_poly.entity_id
_entity_poly.type
_entity_poly.pdbx_seq_one_letter_code
_entity_poly.pdbx_strand_id
1 'polypeptide(L)'
;MNRPPAAPMPDSIRHHLRAKQDPARAVDCPHCGALPHRPCTTPSKRRILTQPHPQRRSNWAQTVACCPQCQVEPAVPCHEDGRARATVHARREQEAEATAA
;
A
#
# COMPACT_ATOMS: atom_id res chain seq x y z
N MET A 1 4.93 -38.89 -13.67
CA MET A 1 3.96 -38.66 -12.58
C MET A 1 3.24 -37.33 -12.87
N ASN A 2 2.05 -37.38 -13.47
CA ASN A 2 1.27 -36.17 -13.77
C ASN A 2 0.49 -35.73 -12.53
N ARG A 3 0.92 -34.63 -11.89
CA ARG A 3 0.15 -33.98 -10.82
C ARG A 3 -1.02 -33.25 -11.48
N PRO A 4 -2.29 -33.56 -11.14
CA PRO A 4 -3.41 -32.79 -11.66
C PRO A 4 -3.24 -31.32 -11.25
N PRO A 5 -3.61 -30.34 -12.10
CA PRO A 5 -3.55 -28.94 -11.73
C PRO A 5 -4.38 -28.73 -10.47
N ALA A 6 -3.81 -28.04 -9.48
CA ALA A 6 -4.53 -27.72 -8.25
C ALA A 6 -5.81 -26.95 -8.62
N ALA A 7 -6.94 -27.35 -8.06
CA ALA A 7 -8.21 -26.64 -8.25
C ALA A 7 -8.03 -25.15 -7.89
N PRO A 8 -8.65 -24.23 -8.66
CA PRO A 8 -8.53 -22.80 -8.38
C PRO A 8 -9.06 -22.51 -6.97
N MET A 9 -8.29 -21.78 -6.16
CA MET A 9 -8.68 -21.43 -4.79
C MET A 9 -10.04 -20.70 -4.82
N PRO A 10 -11.01 -21.04 -3.96
CA PRO A 10 -12.30 -20.34 -3.86
C PRO A 10 -12.12 -18.85 -3.59
N ASP A 11 -13.03 -18.03 -4.13
CA ASP A 11 -12.94 -16.57 -4.04
C ASP A 11 -13.05 -16.06 -2.59
N SER A 12 -13.92 -16.66 -1.78
CA SER A 12 -14.09 -16.35 -0.36
C SER A 12 -12.78 -16.49 0.44
N ILE A 13 -12.02 -17.55 0.17
CA ILE A 13 -10.71 -17.79 0.80
C ILE A 13 -9.69 -16.77 0.31
N ARG A 14 -9.68 -16.45 -0.99
CA ARG A 14 -8.81 -15.42 -1.56
C ARG A 14 -9.09 -14.05 -0.95
N HIS A 15 -10.35 -13.69 -0.78
CA HIS A 15 -10.76 -12.42 -0.17
C HIS A 15 -10.27 -12.31 1.28
N HIS A 16 -10.49 -13.33 2.10
CA HIS A 16 -10.00 -13.35 3.49
C HIS A 16 -8.46 -13.25 3.59
N LEU A 17 -7.73 -13.93 2.70
CA LEU A 17 -6.26 -13.85 2.66
C LEU A 17 -5.74 -12.48 2.22
N ARG A 18 -6.50 -11.76 1.38
CA ARG A 18 -6.18 -10.39 0.95
C ARG A 18 -6.55 -9.36 2.03
N ALA A 19 -7.70 -9.51 2.69
CA ALA A 19 -8.13 -8.60 3.76
C ALA A 19 -7.16 -8.59 4.96
N LYS A 20 -6.44 -9.70 5.21
CA LYS A 20 -5.36 -9.75 6.21
C LYS A 20 -4.08 -9.02 5.79
N GLN A 21 -3.93 -8.67 4.51
CA GLN A 21 -2.77 -7.96 4.00
C GLN A 21 -3.02 -6.47 3.96
N ASP A 22 -2.04 -5.70 4.41
CA ASP A 22 -2.06 -4.25 4.30
C ASP A 22 -2.18 -3.83 2.81
N PRO A 23 -3.17 -3.00 2.44
CA PRO A 23 -3.44 -2.64 1.05
C PRO A 23 -2.29 -1.86 0.42
N ALA A 24 -1.45 -1.17 1.21
CA ALA A 24 -0.26 -0.49 0.71
C ALA A 24 0.80 -1.46 0.15
N ARG A 25 0.64 -2.78 0.33
CA ARG A 25 1.50 -3.77 -0.33
C ARG A 25 1.24 -3.89 -1.83
N ALA A 26 0.19 -3.27 -2.37
CA ALA A 26 -0.09 -3.24 -3.81
C ALA A 26 0.93 -2.42 -4.62
N VAL A 27 1.56 -1.41 -4.01
CA VAL A 27 2.57 -0.55 -4.66
C VAL A 27 3.99 -0.93 -4.26
N ASP A 28 5.00 -0.50 -5.01
CA ASP A 28 6.40 -0.64 -4.65
C ASP A 28 6.77 0.25 -3.44
N CYS A 29 7.76 -0.20 -2.66
CA CYS A 29 8.26 0.57 -1.52
C CYS A 29 9.48 1.40 -1.93
N PRO A 30 9.39 2.74 -1.97
CA PRO A 30 10.52 3.60 -2.34
C PRO A 30 11.65 3.59 -1.30
N HIS A 31 11.36 3.21 -0.05
CA HIS A 31 12.36 3.19 1.03
C HIS A 31 13.30 1.97 0.96
N CYS A 32 12.78 0.77 0.69
CA CYS A 32 13.57 -0.46 0.67
C CYS A 32 13.59 -1.22 -0.66
N GLY A 33 12.89 -0.70 -1.68
CA GLY A 33 12.78 -1.32 -3.01
C GLY A 33 11.92 -2.60 -3.05
N ALA A 34 11.08 -2.84 -2.04
CA ALA A 34 10.20 -4.01 -2.04
C ALA A 34 9.15 -3.88 -3.16
N LEU A 35 9.10 -4.88 -4.04
CA LEU A 35 8.13 -4.97 -5.14
C LEU A 35 6.67 -5.12 -4.64
N PRO A 36 5.67 -4.91 -5.52
CA PRO A 36 4.27 -5.24 -5.23
C PRO A 36 4.10 -6.64 -4.65
N HIS A 37 3.22 -6.75 -3.66
CA HIS A 37 2.91 -7.95 -2.88
C HIS A 37 4.10 -8.55 -2.08
N ARG A 38 5.30 -7.97 -2.16
CA ARG A 38 6.44 -8.36 -1.31
C ARG A 38 6.43 -7.60 0.01
N PRO A 39 6.80 -8.25 1.12
CA PRO A 39 6.92 -7.57 2.40
C PRO A 39 8.09 -6.60 2.43
N CYS A 40 7.92 -5.50 3.16
CA CYS A 40 9.04 -4.65 3.52
C CYS A 40 9.99 -5.41 4.46
N THR A 41 11.28 -5.18 4.29
CA THR A 41 12.32 -5.71 5.16
C THR A 41 13.11 -4.57 5.81
N THR A 42 13.78 -4.89 6.91
CA THR A 42 14.78 -4.01 7.53
C THR A 42 15.89 -3.63 6.54
N PRO A 43 16.61 -2.51 6.73
CA PRO A 43 17.68 -2.09 5.81
C PRO A 43 18.75 -3.17 5.59
N SER A 44 19.06 -3.99 6.62
CA SER A 44 19.98 -5.13 6.54
C SER A 44 19.39 -6.37 5.86
N LYS A 45 18.12 -6.32 5.44
CA LYS A 45 17.33 -7.39 4.81
C LYS A 45 17.16 -8.66 5.66
N ARG A 46 17.52 -8.63 6.95
CA ARG A 46 17.49 -9.81 7.83
C ARG A 46 16.13 -10.11 8.45
N ARG A 47 15.25 -9.11 8.53
CA ARG A 47 13.92 -9.23 9.16
C ARG A 47 12.83 -8.65 8.28
N ILE A 48 11.70 -9.36 8.24
CA ILE A 48 10.45 -8.91 7.63
C ILE A 48 9.72 -7.99 8.61
N LEU A 49 9.23 -6.86 8.10
CA LEU A 49 8.38 -5.96 8.87
C LEU A 49 6.93 -6.42 8.80
N THR A 50 6.25 -6.39 9.95
CA THR A 50 4.82 -6.69 10.08
C THR A 50 4.00 -5.64 9.34
N GLN A 51 4.32 -4.36 9.54
CA GLN A 51 3.73 -3.25 8.81
C GLN A 51 4.66 -2.77 7.69
N PRO A 52 4.11 -2.29 6.55
CA PRO A 52 4.91 -1.65 5.51
C PRO A 52 5.55 -0.35 6.02
N HIS A 53 6.60 0.10 5.34
CA HIS A 53 7.22 1.41 5.65
C HIS A 53 6.20 2.54 5.46
N PRO A 54 6.22 3.59 6.29
CA PRO A 54 5.30 4.72 6.18
C PRO A 54 5.26 5.33 4.78
N GLN A 55 6.42 5.51 4.16
CA GLN A 55 6.53 6.06 2.79
C GLN A 55 5.77 5.21 1.74
N ARG A 56 5.68 3.88 1.94
CA ARG A 56 4.91 3.00 1.04
C ARG A 56 3.41 3.24 1.20
N ARG A 57 2.93 3.40 2.44
CA ARG A 57 1.53 3.73 2.73
C ARG A 57 1.17 5.08 2.13
N SER A 58 2.04 6.07 2.26
CA SER A 58 1.83 7.38 1.67
C SER A 58 1.76 7.33 0.13
N ASN A 59 2.65 6.59 -0.54
CA ASN A 59 2.61 6.42 -1.99
C ASN A 59 1.31 5.72 -2.44
N TRP A 60 0.92 4.66 -1.74
CA TRP A 60 -0.34 3.97 -2.02
C TRP A 60 -1.54 4.90 -1.85
N ALA A 61 -1.63 5.63 -0.74
CA ALA A 61 -2.70 6.58 -0.48
C ALA A 61 -2.75 7.71 -1.53
N GLN A 62 -1.58 8.12 -2.05
CA GLN A 62 -1.52 9.05 -3.18
C GLN A 62 -2.19 8.48 -4.44
N THR A 63 -2.01 7.19 -4.72
CA THR A 63 -2.61 6.57 -5.92
C THR A 63 -4.10 6.29 -5.80
N VAL A 64 -4.63 6.13 -4.58
CA VAL A 64 -6.00 5.63 -4.37
C VAL A 64 -6.99 6.73 -4.01
N ALA A 65 -6.61 7.70 -3.18
CA ALA A 65 -7.55 8.65 -2.59
C ALA A 65 -7.25 10.11 -2.93
N CYS A 66 -8.28 10.95 -2.89
CA CYS A 66 -8.15 12.40 -2.81
C CYS A 66 -7.66 12.81 -1.42
N CYS A 67 -6.99 13.95 -1.29
CA CYS A 67 -6.66 14.52 0.02
C CYS A 67 -7.66 15.61 0.41
N PRO A 68 -8.51 15.44 1.44
CA PRO A 68 -9.45 16.47 1.86
C PRO A 68 -8.78 17.74 2.43
N GLN A 69 -7.56 17.61 2.94
CA GLN A 69 -6.85 18.72 3.60
C GLN A 69 -6.30 19.74 2.59
N CYS A 70 -5.74 19.28 1.47
CA CYS A 70 -5.23 20.15 0.40
C CYS A 70 -6.11 20.11 -0.86
N GLN A 71 -7.21 19.35 -0.83
CA GLN A 71 -8.18 19.20 -1.92
C GLN A 71 -7.56 18.75 -3.25
N VAL A 72 -6.58 17.85 -3.19
CA VAL A 72 -5.91 17.32 -4.39
C VAL A 72 -6.43 15.94 -4.77
N GLU A 73 -6.47 15.67 -6.07
CA GLU A 73 -6.90 14.41 -6.67
C GLU A 73 -5.87 13.27 -6.48
N PRO A 74 -6.25 12.01 -6.76
CA PRO A 74 -5.31 10.89 -6.86
C PRO A 74 -4.14 11.20 -7.80
N ALA A 75 -2.99 10.57 -7.54
CA ALA A 75 -1.69 10.82 -8.18
C ALA A 75 -1.07 12.22 -7.95
N VAL A 76 -1.85 13.25 -7.60
CA VAL A 76 -1.31 14.58 -7.29
C VAL A 76 -0.64 14.59 -5.90
N PRO A 77 0.62 15.05 -5.76
CA PRO A 77 1.29 15.13 -4.46
C PRO A 77 0.54 16.07 -3.50
N CYS A 78 0.56 15.74 -2.20
CA CYS A 78 0.10 16.70 -1.21
C CYS A 78 1.08 17.88 -1.13
N HIS A 79 0.58 19.05 -0.74
CA HIS A 79 1.40 20.24 -0.56
C HIS A 79 1.19 20.88 0.82
N GLU A 80 2.20 21.57 1.31
CA GLU A 80 2.17 22.39 2.51
C GLU A 80 2.81 23.74 2.15
N ASP A 81 2.10 24.84 2.38
CA ASP A 81 2.50 26.20 2.00
C ASP A 81 3.00 26.34 0.55
N GLY A 82 2.30 25.68 -0.38
CA GLY A 82 2.62 25.71 -1.81
C GLY A 82 3.80 24.83 -2.22
N ARG A 83 4.40 24.05 -1.31
CA ARG A 83 5.49 23.10 -1.61
C ARG A 83 5.01 21.66 -1.53
N ALA A 84 5.42 20.86 -2.50
CA ALA A 84 5.13 19.42 -2.49
C ALA A 84 5.77 18.74 -1.28
N ARG A 85 4.99 17.90 -0.59
CA ARG A 85 5.44 17.09 0.52
C ARG A 85 6.04 15.77 0.02
N ALA A 86 6.97 15.22 0.79
CA ALA A 86 7.49 13.88 0.55
C ALA A 86 6.47 12.78 0.91
N THR A 87 5.60 13.04 1.90
CA THR A 87 4.51 12.14 2.32
C THR A 87 3.16 12.84 2.22
N VAL A 88 2.11 12.05 2.01
CA VAL A 88 0.74 12.58 1.98
C VAL A 88 0.28 12.98 3.38
N HIS A 89 -0.73 13.83 3.46
CA HIS A 89 -1.37 14.13 4.75
C HIS A 89 -2.02 12.87 5.34
N ALA A 90 -1.99 12.74 6.66
CA ALA A 90 -2.65 11.63 7.38
C ALA A 90 -4.13 11.51 7.03
N ARG A 91 -4.81 12.63 6.75
CA ARG A 91 -6.21 12.62 6.30
C ARG A 91 -6.40 11.84 5.00
N ARG A 92 -5.45 11.95 4.05
CA ARG A 92 -5.51 11.18 2.79
C ARG A 92 -5.30 9.68 3.04
N GLU A 93 -4.42 9.32 3.98
CA GLU A 93 -4.22 7.91 4.33
C GLU A 93 -5.49 7.29 4.91
N GLN A 94 -6.22 8.03 5.75
CA GLN A 94 -7.53 7.62 6.29
C GLN A 94 -8.57 7.43 5.18
N GLU A 95 -8.66 8.34 4.20
CA GLU A 95 -9.59 8.19 3.07
C GLU A 95 -9.23 6.98 2.19
N ALA A 96 -7.93 6.73 1.98
CA ALA A 96 -7.46 5.56 1.23
C ALA A 96 -7.81 4.25 1.96
N GLU A 97 -7.67 4.22 3.29
CA GLU A 97 -8.09 3.10 4.13
C GLU A 97 -9.59 2.87 4.07
N ALA A 98 -10.39 3.93 4.15
CA ALA A 98 -11.85 3.84 4.02
C ALA A 98 -12.30 3.33 2.64
N THR A 99 -11.54 3.66 1.58
CA THR A 99 -11.82 3.18 0.21
C THR A 99 -11.45 1.71 0.01
N ALA A 100 -10.50 1.19 0.80
CA ALA A 100 -9.99 -0.17 0.69
C ALA A 100 -10.61 -1.17 1.68
N ALA A 101 -11.42 -0.68 2.64
CA ALA A 101 -12.16 -1.47 3.62
C ALA A 101 -13.43 -2.07 3.01
#